data_AF-A0A2V4E612-F1
#
_entry.id   AF-A0A2V4E612-F1
#
_cell.length_a   1.000
_cell.length_b   1.000
_cell.length_c   1.000
_cell.angle_alpha   90.00
_cell.angle_beta   90.00
_cell.angle_gamma   90.00
#
_symmetry.space_group_name_H-M   'P 1'
#
loop_
_entity.id
_entity.type
_entity.pdbx_description
1 polymer ?
#
loop_
_entity_poly.entity_id
_entity_poly.type
_entity_poly.pdbx_seq_one_letter_code
_entity_poly.pdbx_strand_id
1 'polypeptide(L)'
;MQPKNIEKKICAEAEKIKSSLDIAYQKRQDILVDILNLKNEQASIYQKIATIYLKESPHNDNFQIQNIIKQLQGLSSDLTSKVSHLDKVIAQFQQELQDIHAKIDELTTQKVLQLESDPEYVALFNLFTKEKGFLEKITKDYELCQEEFTKKLAEYSKNCYYNYLRKRNYGEDNYKGRWIFRNLDETIAGFIHFNENYKNQKILESLIKESQIKYENQKKSYELAKDKKFDKEQLVEKSLNLPQLKSQLVNIEYDLEDAQRQRKKAYDTLNGTQKGQSDQFKQLSAQLAKLLENQSIKQLERLTLQTESKEDDFLLKRIPEIGDQINQLEERIPHVQKSINNQEKIYIRFNQTLKLFRQNNVPSSFYEYNISSYTLNDLLENLKNHGYSPEKMVMELLARRVLRNNTTSSNTKSGWSVLSSLSSSSNRSRRSSSSRSSSSARYSSSSSSSSNGYSSSSSSGGGGYRTTDSF
;
A
#
# COMPACT_ATOMS: atom_id res chain seq x y z
N MET A 1 -14.40 -69.63 0.03
CA MET A 1 -13.82 -68.28 -0.10
C MET A 1 -14.11 -67.45 1.14
N GLN A 2 -13.11 -66.75 1.69
CA GLN A 2 -13.28 -65.95 2.92
C GLN A 2 -14.15 -64.69 2.70
N PRO A 3 -15.05 -64.34 3.65
CA PRO A 3 -15.93 -63.16 3.55
C PRO A 3 -15.20 -61.84 3.29
N LYS A 4 -14.05 -61.62 3.95
CA LYS A 4 -13.24 -60.40 3.79
C LYS A 4 -12.77 -60.18 2.35
N ASN A 5 -12.54 -61.26 1.59
CA ASN A 5 -12.14 -61.16 0.18
C ASN A 5 -13.32 -60.83 -0.74
N ILE A 6 -14.55 -61.16 -0.33
CA ILE A 6 -15.78 -60.79 -1.05
C ILE A 6 -16.05 -59.31 -0.83
N GLU A 7 -16.05 -58.84 0.43
CA GLU A 7 -16.22 -57.42 0.75
C GLU A 7 -15.14 -56.55 0.08
N LYS A 8 -13.86 -56.94 0.16
CA LYS A 8 -12.76 -56.21 -0.49
C LYS A 8 -12.95 -56.08 -2.01
N LYS A 9 -13.51 -57.09 -2.68
CA LYS A 9 -13.84 -57.02 -4.11
C LYS A 9 -15.01 -56.08 -4.40
N ILE A 10 -16.10 -56.15 -3.62
CA ILE A 10 -17.24 -55.23 -3.80
C ILE A 10 -16.81 -53.78 -3.58
N CYS A 11 -16.00 -53.50 -2.54
CA CYS A 11 -15.42 -52.19 -2.29
C CYS A 11 -14.53 -51.71 -3.44
N ALA A 12 -13.63 -52.57 -3.95
CA ALA A 12 -12.73 -52.20 -5.03
C ALA A 12 -13.46 -51.85 -6.34
N GLU A 13 -14.55 -52.55 -6.68
CA GLU A 13 -15.40 -52.15 -7.81
C GLU A 13 -16.17 -50.86 -7.53
N ALA A 14 -16.72 -50.67 -6.33
CA ALA A 14 -17.38 -49.42 -5.94
C ALA A 14 -16.43 -48.20 -6.02
N GLU A 15 -15.16 -48.36 -5.63
CA GLU A 15 -14.11 -47.34 -5.74
C GLU A 15 -13.75 -47.03 -7.19
N LYS A 16 -13.64 -48.03 -8.07
CA LYS A 16 -13.46 -47.82 -9.52
C LYS A 16 -14.63 -47.05 -10.13
N ILE A 17 -15.86 -47.44 -9.81
CA ILE A 17 -17.06 -46.75 -10.28
C ILE A 17 -17.06 -45.31 -9.79
N LYS A 18 -16.75 -45.07 -8.52
CA LYS A 18 -16.61 -43.71 -7.96
C LYS A 18 -15.56 -42.89 -8.72
N SER A 19 -14.36 -43.42 -8.94
CA SER A 19 -13.32 -42.73 -9.72
C SER A 19 -13.79 -42.40 -11.14
N SER A 20 -14.51 -43.32 -11.80
CA SER A 20 -15.08 -43.07 -13.13
C SER A 20 -16.19 -42.00 -13.12
N LEU A 21 -16.94 -41.89 -12.02
CA LEU A 21 -17.97 -40.89 -11.80
C LEU A 21 -17.36 -39.51 -11.53
N ASP A 22 -16.32 -39.44 -10.70
CA ASP A 22 -15.54 -38.22 -10.42
C ASP A 22 -14.92 -37.66 -11.72
N ILE A 23 -14.38 -38.54 -12.59
CA ILE A 23 -13.88 -38.17 -13.94
C ILE A 23 -15.01 -37.64 -14.84
N ALA A 24 -16.20 -38.26 -14.80
CA ALA A 24 -17.34 -37.80 -15.60
C ALA A 24 -17.87 -36.44 -15.12
N TYR A 25 -17.87 -36.19 -13.81
CA TYR A 25 -18.18 -34.88 -13.23
C TYR A 25 -17.16 -33.81 -13.62
N GLN A 26 -15.86 -34.13 -13.54
CA GLN A 26 -14.80 -33.24 -14.00
C GLN A 26 -14.97 -32.89 -15.49
N LYS A 27 -15.16 -33.90 -16.35
CA LYS A 27 -15.41 -33.68 -17.79
C LYS A 27 -16.62 -32.78 -18.07
N ARG A 28 -17.69 -32.88 -17.28
CA ARG A 28 -18.85 -31.97 -17.40
C ARG A 28 -18.45 -30.54 -17.00
N GLN A 29 -17.67 -30.38 -15.94
CA GLN A 29 -17.20 -29.07 -15.49
C GLN A 29 -16.27 -28.43 -16.53
N ASP A 30 -15.34 -29.19 -17.10
CA ASP A 30 -14.43 -28.73 -18.15
C ASP A 30 -15.21 -28.21 -19.37
N ILE A 31 -16.22 -28.97 -19.85
CA ILE A 31 -17.11 -28.55 -20.95
C ILE A 31 -17.83 -27.23 -20.64
N LEU A 32 -18.31 -27.04 -19.41
CA LEU A 32 -18.98 -25.80 -19.01
C LEU A 32 -18.02 -24.61 -18.95
N VAL A 33 -16.77 -24.82 -18.53
CA VAL A 33 -15.72 -23.81 -18.53
C VAL A 33 -15.32 -23.45 -19.97
N ASP A 34 -15.20 -24.42 -20.87
CA ASP A 34 -14.91 -24.19 -22.29
C ASP A 34 -16.01 -23.39 -22.98
N ILE A 35 -17.30 -23.72 -22.75
CA ILE A 35 -18.44 -22.94 -23.27
C ILE A 35 -18.42 -21.50 -22.74
N LEU A 36 -18.09 -21.29 -21.47
CA LEU A 36 -17.99 -19.96 -20.87
C LEU A 36 -16.85 -19.15 -21.52
N ASN A 37 -15.68 -19.78 -21.69
CA ASN A 37 -14.53 -19.17 -22.36
C ASN A 37 -14.84 -18.77 -23.81
N LEU A 38 -15.52 -19.65 -24.57
CA LEU A 38 -15.95 -19.36 -25.95
C LEU A 38 -16.99 -18.23 -26.01
N LYS A 39 -17.96 -18.18 -25.09
CA LYS A 39 -18.93 -17.07 -25.01
C LYS A 39 -18.25 -15.74 -24.66
N ASN A 40 -17.20 -15.77 -23.82
CA ASN A 40 -16.36 -14.60 -23.56
C ASN A 40 -15.52 -14.18 -24.78
N GLU A 41 -14.98 -15.13 -25.56
CA GLU A 41 -14.28 -14.85 -26.83
C GLU A 41 -15.24 -14.17 -27.83
N GLN A 42 -16.46 -14.70 -27.96
CA GLN A 42 -17.50 -14.13 -28.82
C GLN A 42 -17.89 -12.70 -28.40
N ALA A 43 -18.12 -12.46 -27.10
CA ALA A 43 -18.41 -11.12 -26.57
C ALA A 43 -17.25 -10.13 -26.79
N SER A 44 -16.00 -10.58 -26.64
CA SER A 44 -14.79 -9.81 -26.92
C SER A 44 -14.68 -9.44 -28.41
N ILE A 45 -15.08 -10.33 -29.31
CA ILE A 45 -15.16 -10.07 -30.75
C ILE A 45 -16.21 -9.00 -31.06
N TYR A 46 -17.44 -9.12 -30.55
CA TYR A 46 -18.47 -8.07 -30.72
C TYR A 46 -18.01 -6.72 -30.17
N GLN A 47 -17.30 -6.71 -29.04
CA GLN A 47 -16.72 -5.48 -28.49
C GLN A 47 -15.67 -4.86 -29.42
N LYS A 48 -14.77 -5.66 -30.00
CA LYS A 48 -13.77 -5.16 -30.96
C LYS A 48 -14.43 -4.56 -32.20
N ILE A 49 -15.38 -5.26 -32.82
CA ILE A 49 -16.15 -4.75 -33.98
C ILE A 49 -16.84 -3.44 -33.61
N ALA A 50 -17.53 -3.38 -32.46
CA ALA A 50 -18.14 -2.14 -31.97
C ALA A 50 -17.14 -0.99 -31.78
N THR A 51 -15.92 -1.26 -31.30
CA THR A 51 -14.89 -0.21 -31.14
C THR A 51 -14.31 0.29 -32.46
N ILE A 52 -14.19 -0.56 -33.48
CA ILE A 52 -13.79 -0.16 -34.84
C ILE A 52 -14.89 0.71 -35.45
N TYR A 53 -16.12 0.18 -35.44
CA TYR A 53 -17.30 0.86 -35.99
C TYR A 53 -17.55 2.25 -35.37
N LEU A 54 -17.35 2.41 -34.05
CA LEU A 54 -17.48 3.73 -33.41
C LEU A 54 -16.34 4.70 -33.74
N LYS A 55 -15.12 4.22 -34.00
CA LYS A 55 -13.99 5.09 -34.38
C LYS A 55 -14.18 5.68 -35.76
N GLU A 56 -14.67 4.87 -36.69
CA GLU A 56 -14.91 5.28 -38.08
C GLU A 56 -16.27 6.00 -38.21
N SER A 57 -17.23 5.71 -37.32
CA SER A 57 -18.56 6.35 -37.27
C SER A 57 -19.28 6.44 -38.63
N PRO A 58 -19.37 5.33 -39.40
CA PRO A 58 -19.96 5.36 -40.74
C PRO A 58 -21.48 5.57 -40.71
N HIS A 59 -22.05 5.95 -41.85
CA HIS A 59 -23.50 6.17 -41.97
C HIS A 59 -24.27 4.85 -41.96
N ASN A 60 -25.38 4.80 -41.22
CA ASN A 60 -26.16 3.59 -40.96
C ASN A 60 -27.65 3.91 -40.88
N ASP A 61 -28.50 3.09 -41.48
CA ASP A 61 -29.96 3.26 -41.42
C ASP A 61 -30.58 2.85 -40.07
N ASN A 62 -29.86 2.10 -39.24
CA ASN A 62 -30.33 1.66 -37.93
C ASN A 62 -30.32 2.83 -36.92
N PHE A 63 -31.51 3.31 -36.57
CA PHE A 63 -31.75 4.40 -35.61
C PHE A 63 -31.02 4.22 -34.27
N GLN A 64 -30.94 3.00 -33.73
CA GLN A 64 -30.28 2.76 -32.45
C GLN A 64 -28.76 2.95 -32.56
N ILE A 65 -28.15 2.49 -33.66
CA ILE A 65 -26.71 2.65 -33.91
C ILE A 65 -26.39 4.11 -34.23
N GLN A 66 -27.21 4.79 -35.03
CA GLN A 66 -27.10 6.24 -35.23
C GLN A 66 -27.16 7.02 -33.91
N ASN A 67 -28.01 6.62 -32.97
CA ASN A 67 -28.15 7.33 -31.70
C ASN A 67 -26.86 7.24 -30.86
N ILE A 68 -26.20 6.08 -30.83
CA ILE A 68 -24.90 5.90 -30.15
C ILE A 68 -23.80 6.73 -30.85
N ILE A 69 -23.78 6.78 -32.19
CA ILE A 69 -22.84 7.62 -32.94
C ILE A 69 -23.11 9.12 -32.65
N LYS A 70 -24.37 9.55 -32.64
CA LYS A 70 -24.76 10.93 -32.28
C LYS A 70 -24.39 11.30 -30.84
N GLN A 71 -24.50 10.36 -29.89
CA GLN A 71 -24.02 10.55 -28.53
C GLN A 71 -22.49 10.75 -28.48
N LEU A 72 -21.73 9.94 -29.23
CA LEU A 72 -20.28 10.09 -29.31
C LEU A 72 -19.85 11.42 -29.95
N GLN A 73 -20.54 11.84 -31.02
CA GLN A 73 -20.33 13.12 -31.70
C GLN A 73 -20.73 14.32 -30.81
N GLY A 74 -21.84 14.19 -30.07
CA GLY A 74 -22.25 15.17 -29.06
C GLY A 74 -21.16 15.36 -28.01
N LEU A 75 -20.74 14.28 -27.36
CA LEU A 75 -19.67 14.29 -26.34
C LEU A 75 -18.35 14.88 -26.85
N SER A 76 -17.93 14.56 -28.08
CA SER A 76 -16.70 15.14 -28.63
C SER A 76 -16.84 16.63 -28.95
N SER A 77 -18.02 17.07 -29.42
CA SER A 77 -18.33 18.49 -29.65
C SER A 77 -18.43 19.29 -28.35
N ASP A 78 -19.03 18.72 -27.29
CA ASP A 78 -19.11 19.31 -25.95
C ASP A 78 -17.71 19.45 -25.32
N LEU A 79 -16.87 18.42 -25.43
CA LEU A 79 -15.50 18.48 -24.94
C LEU A 79 -14.65 19.49 -25.73
N THR A 80 -14.81 19.55 -27.05
CA THR A 80 -14.09 20.54 -27.90
C THR A 80 -14.54 21.96 -27.58
N SER A 81 -15.85 22.20 -27.44
CA SER A 81 -16.37 23.52 -27.07
C SER A 81 -15.88 23.93 -25.68
N LYS A 82 -15.89 23.02 -24.70
CA LYS A 82 -15.36 23.24 -23.36
C LYS A 82 -13.87 23.56 -23.35
N VAL A 83 -13.03 22.85 -24.11
CA VAL A 83 -11.61 23.18 -24.26
C VAL A 83 -11.45 24.59 -24.86
N SER A 84 -12.15 24.90 -25.95
CA SER A 84 -12.07 26.22 -26.61
C SER A 84 -12.55 27.39 -25.72
N HIS A 85 -13.52 27.13 -24.83
CA HIS A 85 -13.98 28.11 -23.84
C HIS A 85 -12.93 28.32 -22.75
N LEU A 86 -12.36 27.23 -22.21
CA LEU A 86 -11.30 27.31 -21.21
C LEU A 86 -10.02 27.96 -21.76
N ASP A 87 -9.67 27.76 -23.03
CA ASP A 87 -8.56 28.48 -23.68
C ASP A 87 -8.78 30.00 -23.71
N LYS A 88 -10.02 30.46 -23.96
CA LYS A 88 -10.37 31.89 -23.90
C LYS A 88 -10.28 32.43 -22.47
N VAL A 89 -10.78 31.67 -21.49
CA VAL A 89 -10.72 32.05 -20.06
C VAL A 89 -9.27 32.11 -19.56
N ILE A 90 -8.43 31.14 -19.93
CA ILE A 90 -7.00 31.15 -19.59
C ILE A 90 -6.29 32.37 -20.23
N ALA A 91 -6.60 32.70 -21.49
CA ALA A 91 -6.05 33.89 -22.14
C ALA A 91 -6.50 35.19 -21.46
N GLN A 92 -7.75 35.28 -21.00
CA GLN A 92 -8.26 36.40 -20.22
C GLN A 92 -7.52 36.54 -18.88
N PHE A 93 -7.40 35.48 -18.09
CA PHE A 93 -6.65 35.52 -16.83
C PHE A 93 -5.16 35.83 -17.03
N GLN A 94 -4.54 35.36 -18.11
CA GLN A 94 -3.15 35.71 -18.46
C GLN A 94 -2.99 37.20 -18.76
N GLN A 95 -3.97 37.82 -19.43
CA GLN A 95 -3.98 39.26 -19.68
C GLN A 95 -4.23 40.05 -18.38
N GLU A 96 -5.22 39.66 -17.58
CA GLU A 96 -5.52 40.31 -16.29
C GLU A 96 -4.33 40.23 -15.32
N LEU A 97 -3.62 39.09 -15.29
CA LEU A 97 -2.40 38.91 -14.51
C LEU A 97 -1.28 39.87 -14.97
N GLN A 98 -1.07 40.03 -16.28
CA GLN A 98 -0.10 41.00 -16.81
C GLN A 98 -0.48 42.44 -16.44
N ASP A 99 -1.76 42.82 -16.59
CA ASP A 99 -2.27 44.14 -16.24
C ASP A 99 -2.13 44.43 -14.73
N ILE A 100 -2.33 43.43 -13.87
CA ILE A 100 -2.17 43.58 -12.41
C ILE A 100 -0.71 43.65 -12.01
N HIS A 101 0.20 42.86 -12.61
CA HIS A 101 1.63 43.01 -12.37
C HIS A 101 2.12 44.41 -12.75
N ALA A 102 1.75 44.92 -13.93
CA ALA A 102 2.12 46.26 -14.36
C ALA A 102 1.63 47.35 -13.37
N LYS A 103 0.39 47.23 -12.86
CA LYS A 103 -0.15 48.13 -11.83
C LYS A 103 0.55 47.99 -10.48
N ILE A 104 0.91 46.77 -10.06
CA ILE A 104 1.65 46.54 -8.81
C ILE A 104 3.05 47.14 -8.90
N ASP A 105 3.74 46.98 -10.03
CA ASP A 105 5.05 47.57 -10.27
C ASP A 105 4.98 49.10 -10.27
N GLU A 106 4.03 49.68 -11.00
CA GLU A 106 3.77 51.13 -11.01
C GLU A 106 3.52 51.65 -9.58
N LEU A 107 2.54 51.09 -8.86
CA LEU A 107 2.22 51.50 -7.49
C LEU A 107 3.37 51.23 -6.50
N THR A 108 4.23 50.24 -6.76
CA THR A 108 5.42 50.00 -5.95
C THR A 108 6.49 51.08 -6.19
N THR A 109 6.67 51.55 -7.43
CA THR A 109 7.54 52.71 -7.69
C THR A 109 6.96 54.00 -7.08
N GLN A 110 5.64 54.22 -7.17
CA GLN A 110 4.98 55.34 -6.51
C GLN A 110 5.12 55.27 -4.97
N LYS A 111 5.01 54.09 -4.36
CA LYS A 111 5.27 53.86 -2.93
C LYS A 111 6.68 54.29 -2.54
N VAL A 112 7.70 53.88 -3.30
CA VAL A 112 9.10 54.24 -3.04
C VAL A 112 9.28 55.76 -3.11
N LEU A 113 8.79 56.40 -4.18
CA LEU A 113 8.88 57.86 -4.35
C LEU A 113 8.16 58.63 -3.23
N GLN A 114 6.96 58.19 -2.82
CA GLN A 114 6.24 58.81 -1.70
C GLN A 114 7.02 58.68 -0.39
N LEU A 115 7.55 57.49 -0.08
CA LEU A 115 8.35 57.26 1.13
C LEU A 115 9.65 58.06 1.13
N GLU A 116 10.39 58.11 0.01
CA GLU A 116 11.62 58.91 -0.11
C GLU A 116 11.35 60.42 0.00
N SER A 117 10.17 60.89 -0.42
CA SER A 117 9.75 62.29 -0.28
C SER A 117 9.27 62.67 1.12
N ASP A 118 8.94 61.69 1.98
CA ASP A 118 8.40 61.93 3.32
C ASP A 118 9.55 62.09 4.36
N PRO A 119 9.75 63.29 4.93
CA PRO A 119 10.83 63.53 5.88
C PRO A 119 10.67 62.74 7.19
N GLU A 120 9.44 62.39 7.60
CA GLU A 120 9.21 61.54 8.77
C GLU A 120 9.68 60.11 8.50
N TYR A 121 9.39 59.58 7.31
CA TYR A 121 9.86 58.25 6.92
C TYR A 121 11.39 58.20 6.82
N VAL A 122 12.03 59.20 6.20
CA VAL A 122 13.49 59.27 6.12
C VAL A 122 14.12 59.33 7.53
N ALA A 123 13.51 60.07 8.47
CA ALA A 123 13.94 60.08 9.87
C ALA A 123 13.79 58.70 10.55
N LEU A 124 12.67 58.01 10.35
CA LEU A 124 12.43 56.65 10.87
C LEU A 124 13.36 55.61 10.24
N PHE A 125 13.67 55.72 8.95
CA PHE A 125 14.61 54.86 8.25
C PHE A 125 16.03 55.04 8.80
N ASN A 126 16.48 56.29 8.99
CA ASN A 126 17.77 56.61 9.59
C ASN A 126 17.87 56.15 11.05
N LEU A 127 16.79 56.27 11.83
CA LEU A 127 16.69 55.69 13.17
C LEU A 127 16.87 54.16 13.10
N PHE A 128 16.09 53.47 12.27
CA PHE A 128 16.15 52.02 12.11
C PHE A 128 17.55 51.52 11.71
N THR A 129 18.22 52.16 10.73
CA THR A 129 19.57 51.75 10.31
C THR A 129 20.61 51.98 11.43
N LYS A 130 20.47 53.07 12.20
CA LYS A 130 21.32 53.36 13.36
C LYS A 130 21.13 52.34 14.48
N GLU A 131 19.89 52.06 14.88
CA GLU A 131 19.58 51.09 15.94
C GLU A 131 19.96 49.67 15.52
N LYS A 132 19.83 49.32 14.24
CA LYS A 132 20.35 48.06 13.67
C LYS A 132 21.88 47.97 13.80
N GLY A 133 22.60 49.02 13.39
CA GLY A 133 24.06 49.06 13.49
C GLY A 133 24.58 49.04 14.94
N PHE A 134 23.83 49.58 15.89
CA PHE A 134 24.12 49.43 17.32
C PHE A 134 23.80 48.02 17.84
N LEU A 135 22.68 47.42 17.43
CA LEU A 135 22.34 46.04 17.81
C LEU A 135 23.39 45.06 17.28
N GLU A 136 23.84 45.19 16.03
CA GLU A 136 24.91 44.36 15.46
C GLU A 136 26.25 44.47 16.22
N LYS A 137 26.59 45.66 16.74
CA LYS A 137 27.78 45.86 17.60
C LYS A 137 27.59 45.24 18.98
N ILE A 138 26.51 45.60 19.68
CA ILE A 138 26.20 45.13 21.02
C ILE A 138 25.99 43.61 21.06
N THR A 139 25.50 43.00 19.97
CA THR A 139 25.39 41.53 19.85
C THR A 139 26.78 40.89 19.86
N LYS A 140 27.72 41.39 19.04
CA LYS A 140 29.11 40.89 19.02
C LYS A 140 29.82 41.10 20.36
N ASP A 141 29.67 42.28 20.95
CA ASP A 141 30.26 42.60 22.26
C ASP A 141 29.69 41.71 23.36
N TYR A 142 28.37 41.44 23.32
CA TYR A 142 27.68 40.54 24.23
C TYR A 142 28.12 39.08 24.07
N GLU A 143 28.20 38.56 22.84
CA GLU A 143 28.68 37.20 22.53
C GLU A 143 30.12 37.00 23.03
N LEU A 144 31.03 37.94 22.73
CA LEU A 144 32.42 37.90 23.21
C LEU A 144 32.51 37.95 24.74
N CYS A 145 31.78 38.86 25.39
CA CYS A 145 31.71 38.93 26.84
C CYS A 145 31.13 37.64 27.45
N GLN A 146 30.07 37.07 26.85
CA GLN A 146 29.45 35.85 27.33
C GLN A 146 30.43 34.67 27.21
N GLU A 147 31.13 34.52 26.10
CA GLU A 147 32.16 33.49 25.93
C GLU A 147 33.32 33.64 26.91
N GLU A 148 33.94 34.83 27.02
CA GLU A 148 35.08 35.04 27.90
C GLU A 148 34.72 34.88 29.38
N PHE A 149 33.61 35.47 29.81
CA PHE A 149 33.21 35.44 31.22
C PHE A 149 32.65 34.07 31.62
N THR A 150 31.98 33.31 30.73
CA THR A 150 31.57 31.92 31.05
C THR A 150 32.77 30.98 31.13
N LYS A 151 33.78 31.13 30.26
CA LYS A 151 35.05 30.37 30.35
C LYS A 151 35.74 30.63 31.69
N LYS A 152 35.92 31.90 32.08
CA LYS A 152 36.49 32.30 33.38
C LYS A 152 35.65 31.80 34.56
N LEU A 153 34.33 31.94 34.54
CA LEU A 153 33.44 31.43 35.60
C LEU A 153 33.51 29.90 35.74
N ALA A 154 33.71 29.17 34.64
CA ALA A 154 33.89 27.72 34.67
C ALA A 154 35.20 27.32 35.38
N GLU A 155 36.26 28.12 35.31
CA GLU A 155 37.53 27.88 36.02
C GLU A 155 37.34 27.95 37.55
N TYR A 156 36.68 29.00 38.06
CA TYR A 156 36.28 29.08 39.49
C TYR A 156 35.45 27.86 39.92
N SER A 157 34.57 27.36 39.03
CA SER A 157 33.72 26.20 39.33
C SER A 157 34.48 24.86 39.39
N LYS A 158 35.70 24.75 38.82
CA LYS A 158 36.53 23.54 38.89
C LYS A 158 37.28 23.40 40.22
N ASN A 159 37.53 24.49 40.94
CA ASN A 159 38.31 24.46 42.18
C ASN A 159 37.45 23.97 43.38
N CYS A 160 37.75 22.76 43.87
CA CYS A 160 37.04 22.14 44.98
C CYS A 160 37.11 22.95 46.29
N TYR A 161 38.27 23.54 46.61
CA TYR A 161 38.47 24.33 47.83
C TYR A 161 37.69 25.65 47.77
N TYR A 162 37.69 26.29 46.61
CA TYR A 162 36.92 27.51 46.36
C TYR A 162 35.40 27.27 46.52
N ASN A 163 34.89 26.22 45.88
CA ASN A 163 33.50 25.81 46.02
C ASN A 163 33.12 25.42 47.47
N TYR A 164 34.04 24.81 48.21
CA TYR A 164 33.83 24.46 49.62
C TYR A 164 33.62 25.71 50.48
N LEU A 165 34.51 26.70 50.39
CA LEU A 165 34.39 27.96 51.13
C LEU A 165 33.16 28.76 50.69
N ARG A 166 32.86 28.82 49.39
CA ARG A 166 31.64 29.45 48.84
C ARG A 166 30.37 28.81 49.41
N LYS A 167 30.27 27.47 49.46
CA LYS A 167 29.11 26.75 50.04
C LYS A 167 28.92 26.98 51.54
N ARG A 168 29.97 27.35 52.27
CA ARG A 168 29.91 27.68 53.69
C ARG A 168 29.63 29.17 53.96
N ASN A 169 29.47 29.97 52.91
CA ASN A 169 29.35 31.43 52.95
C ASN A 169 30.54 32.09 53.69
N TYR A 170 31.75 31.54 53.52
CA TYR A 170 32.95 32.11 54.12
C TYR A 170 33.16 33.56 53.64
N GLY A 171 33.47 34.48 54.55
CA GLY A 171 33.63 35.91 54.22
C GLY A 171 32.31 36.70 54.07
N GLU A 172 31.15 36.10 54.30
CA GLU A 172 29.86 36.81 54.37
C GLU A 172 29.30 36.79 55.80
N ASP A 173 28.43 37.76 56.14
CA ASP A 173 27.84 37.92 57.49
C ASP A 173 27.10 36.67 58.00
N ASN A 174 26.66 35.82 57.08
CA ASN A 174 25.95 34.56 57.35
C ASN A 174 26.88 33.35 57.60
N TYR A 175 28.19 33.54 57.76
CA TYR A 175 29.15 32.46 58.02
C TYR A 175 28.97 31.82 59.41
N LYS A 176 28.58 30.53 59.44
CA LYS A 176 28.28 29.77 60.67
C LYS A 176 29.40 28.81 61.12
N GLY A 177 30.67 29.18 60.91
CA GLY A 177 31.81 28.35 61.33
C GLY A 177 32.07 28.37 62.85
N ARG A 178 32.15 27.19 63.48
CA ARG A 178 32.70 27.05 64.84
C ARG A 178 34.21 27.30 64.81
N TRP A 179 34.76 27.83 65.91
CA TRP A 179 36.15 28.34 66.01
C TRP A 179 37.23 27.44 65.38
N ILE A 180 37.22 26.13 65.63
CA ILE A 180 38.18 25.17 65.05
C ILE A 180 38.11 25.14 63.52
N PHE A 181 36.89 25.10 62.95
CA PHE A 181 36.69 25.11 61.50
C PHE A 181 36.96 26.48 60.88
N ARG A 182 36.85 27.57 61.65
CA ARG A 182 37.15 28.92 61.17
C ARG A 182 38.62 29.08 60.85
N ASN A 183 39.52 28.62 61.72
CA ASN A 183 40.97 28.69 61.48
C ASN A 183 41.40 27.84 60.28
N LEU A 184 40.80 26.65 60.10
CA LEU A 184 41.05 25.80 58.93
C LEU A 184 40.54 26.46 57.64
N ASP A 185 39.31 26.98 57.65
CA ASP A 185 38.74 27.71 56.51
C ASP A 185 39.57 28.95 56.16
N GLU A 186 40.12 29.66 57.15
CA GLU A 186 40.99 30.82 56.98
C GLU A 186 42.35 30.46 56.37
N THR A 187 42.92 29.32 56.76
CA THR A 187 44.16 28.80 56.15
C THR A 187 43.93 28.41 54.69
N ILE A 188 42.81 27.74 54.39
CA ILE A 188 42.39 27.40 53.02
C ILE A 188 42.11 28.67 52.22
N ALA A 189 41.44 29.67 52.81
CA ALA A 189 41.08 30.93 52.17
C ALA A 189 42.32 31.75 51.77
N GLY A 190 43.36 31.77 52.63
CA GLY A 190 44.64 32.37 52.32
C GLY A 190 45.35 31.64 51.17
N PHE A 191 45.40 30.31 51.20
CA PHE A 191 46.04 29.50 50.16
C PHE A 191 45.40 29.68 48.77
N ILE A 192 44.09 29.90 48.69
CA ILE A 192 43.37 30.06 47.42
C ILE A 192 43.00 31.51 47.08
N HIS A 193 43.56 32.50 47.79
CA HIS A 193 43.23 33.93 47.64
C HIS A 193 41.70 34.19 47.59
N PHE A 194 40.94 33.50 48.45
CA PHE A 194 39.48 33.38 48.33
C PHE A 194 38.76 34.72 48.23
N ASN A 195 39.17 35.71 49.04
CA ASN A 195 38.52 37.02 49.07
C ASN A 195 38.69 37.84 47.78
N GLU A 196 39.78 37.64 47.05
CA GLU A 196 40.05 38.29 45.76
C GLU A 196 39.30 37.57 44.64
N ASN A 197 39.43 36.24 44.60
CA ASN A 197 38.73 35.38 43.66
C ASN A 197 37.19 35.49 43.78
N TYR A 198 36.66 35.65 44.99
CA TYR A 198 35.22 35.84 45.23
C TYR A 198 34.71 37.22 44.77
N LYS A 199 35.53 38.28 44.93
CA LYS A 199 35.22 39.61 44.37
C LYS A 199 35.27 39.57 42.84
N ASN A 200 36.30 38.96 42.25
CA ASN A 200 36.44 38.80 40.81
C ASN A 200 35.26 38.02 40.22
N GLN A 201 34.84 36.92 40.85
CA GLN A 201 33.62 36.21 40.44
C GLN A 201 32.38 37.11 40.50
N LYS A 202 32.14 37.83 41.60
CA LYS A 202 30.98 38.73 41.70
C LYS A 202 30.99 39.84 40.65
N ILE A 203 32.18 40.36 40.30
CA ILE A 203 32.37 41.34 39.21
C ILE A 203 32.00 40.71 37.86
N LEU A 204 32.53 39.52 37.52
CA LEU A 204 32.18 38.80 36.29
C LEU A 204 30.66 38.51 36.19
N GLU A 205 30.05 38.03 37.27
CA GLU A 205 28.60 37.80 37.34
C GLU A 205 27.79 39.10 37.18
N SER A 206 28.30 40.26 37.63
CA SER A 206 27.67 41.56 37.40
C SER A 206 27.85 42.08 35.97
N LEU A 207 29.02 41.89 35.36
CA LEU A 207 29.31 42.33 33.99
C LEU A 207 28.48 41.56 32.96
N ILE A 208 28.26 40.25 33.16
CA ILE A 208 27.33 39.46 32.32
C ILE A 208 25.90 40.01 32.42
N LYS A 209 25.44 40.36 33.64
CA LYS A 209 24.09 40.92 33.83
C LYS A 209 23.98 42.31 33.17
N GLU A 210 25.01 43.14 33.28
CA GLU A 210 25.03 44.46 32.67
C GLU A 210 25.06 44.37 31.13
N SER A 211 25.87 43.47 30.54
CA SER A 211 25.90 43.25 29.09
C SER A 211 24.57 42.70 28.57
N GLN A 212 23.93 41.78 29.31
CA GLN A 212 22.59 41.27 28.99
C GLN A 212 21.53 42.39 29.02
N ILE A 213 21.55 43.26 30.04
CA ILE A 213 20.63 44.41 30.13
C ILE A 213 20.85 45.38 28.96
N LYS A 214 22.11 45.66 28.59
CA LYS A 214 22.43 46.50 27.41
C LYS A 214 21.91 45.89 26.12
N TYR A 215 22.11 44.59 25.91
CA TYR A 215 21.60 43.86 24.75
C TYR A 215 20.07 43.91 24.67
N GLU A 216 19.36 43.55 25.74
CA GLU A 216 17.89 43.54 25.75
C GLU A 216 17.28 44.94 25.58
N ASN A 217 17.91 45.98 26.15
CA ASN A 217 17.47 47.36 25.94
C ASN A 217 17.70 47.80 24.48
N GLN A 218 18.85 47.50 23.88
CA GLN A 218 19.12 47.83 22.48
C GLN A 218 18.18 47.09 21.53
N LYS A 219 17.90 45.82 21.80
CA LYS A 219 16.97 44.99 21.03
C LYS A 219 15.56 45.59 21.03
N LYS A 220 15.05 46.03 22.19
CA LYS A 220 13.76 46.73 22.29
C LYS A 220 13.72 48.05 21.51
N SER A 221 14.80 48.84 21.55
CA SER A 221 14.92 50.06 20.74
C SER A 221 14.88 49.76 19.24
N TYR A 222 15.57 48.71 18.80
CA TYR A 222 15.54 48.24 17.42
C TYR A 222 14.17 47.72 16.99
N GLU A 223 13.50 46.91 17.81
CA GLU A 223 12.14 46.40 17.55
C GLU A 223 11.15 47.57 17.42
N LEU A 224 11.16 48.53 18.35
CA LEU A 224 10.32 49.73 18.29
C LEU A 224 10.62 50.61 17.06
N ALA A 225 11.89 50.75 16.65
CA ALA A 225 12.27 51.48 15.45
C ALA A 225 11.80 50.78 14.16
N LYS A 226 11.92 49.45 14.12
CA LYS A 226 11.45 48.60 13.02
C LYS A 226 9.94 48.67 12.87
N ASP A 227 9.20 48.55 13.96
CA ASP A 227 7.73 48.54 13.95
C ASP A 227 7.17 49.90 13.50
N LYS A 228 7.68 51.02 14.04
CA LYS A 228 7.30 52.37 13.58
C LYS A 228 7.57 52.60 12.09
N LYS A 229 8.71 52.11 11.59
CA LYS A 229 9.07 52.19 10.17
C LYS A 229 8.08 51.37 9.33
N PHE A 230 7.78 50.15 9.76
CA PHE A 230 6.85 49.23 9.09
C PHE A 230 5.40 49.75 9.09
N ASP A 231 4.92 50.36 10.19
CA ASP A 231 3.61 50.98 10.27
C ASP A 231 3.46 52.12 9.24
N LYS A 232 4.48 52.98 9.12
CA LYS A 232 4.51 54.05 8.11
C LYS A 232 4.54 53.48 6.68
N GLU A 233 5.32 52.43 6.42
CA GLU A 233 5.28 51.71 5.12
C GLU A 233 3.91 51.11 4.82
N GLN A 234 3.24 50.52 5.82
CA GLN A 234 1.88 49.97 5.67
C GLN A 234 0.83 51.03 5.40
N LEU A 235 0.93 52.21 6.02
CA LEU A 235 -0.01 53.31 5.78
C LEU A 235 0.05 53.78 4.31
N VAL A 236 1.26 53.87 3.75
CA VAL A 236 1.47 54.18 2.32
C VAL A 236 1.02 53.02 1.42
N GLU A 237 1.27 51.75 1.78
CA GLU A 237 0.72 50.62 1.00
C GLU A 237 -0.82 50.61 0.99
N LYS A 238 -1.45 50.94 2.11
CA LYS A 238 -2.92 51.03 2.23
C LYS A 238 -3.48 52.20 1.43
N SER A 239 -2.85 53.38 1.43
CA SER A 239 -3.31 54.53 0.63
C SER A 239 -3.21 54.26 -0.88
N LEU A 240 -2.25 53.44 -1.30
CA LEU A 240 -2.06 53.00 -2.70
C LEU A 240 -2.87 51.74 -3.07
N ASN A 241 -3.71 51.21 -2.16
CA ASN A 241 -4.49 49.98 -2.34
C ASN A 241 -3.68 48.72 -2.73
N LEU A 242 -2.35 48.72 -2.54
CA LEU A 242 -1.46 47.60 -2.86
C LEU A 242 -1.88 46.26 -2.22
N PRO A 243 -2.37 46.20 -0.96
CA PRO A 243 -2.86 44.94 -0.38
C PRO A 243 -4.04 44.33 -1.13
N GLN A 244 -4.92 45.16 -1.72
CA GLN A 244 -6.07 44.69 -2.50
C GLN A 244 -5.64 44.15 -3.87
N LEU A 245 -4.70 44.80 -4.55
CA LEU A 245 -4.16 44.27 -5.81
C LEU A 245 -3.39 42.96 -5.58
N LYS A 246 -2.61 42.86 -4.49
CA LYS A 246 -1.92 41.61 -4.10
C LYS A 246 -2.90 40.47 -3.83
N SER A 247 -4.07 40.73 -3.23
CA SER A 247 -5.09 39.68 -3.03
C SER A 247 -5.83 39.31 -4.32
N GLN A 248 -6.08 40.28 -5.21
CA GLN A 248 -6.64 40.02 -6.55
C GLN A 248 -5.70 39.15 -7.40
N LEU A 249 -4.39 39.43 -7.36
CA LEU A 249 -3.36 38.62 -8.02
C LEU A 249 -3.42 37.15 -7.57
N VAL A 250 -3.44 36.89 -6.26
CA VAL A 250 -3.50 35.51 -5.71
C VAL A 250 -4.79 34.79 -6.14
N ASN A 251 -5.92 35.49 -6.20
CA ASN A 251 -7.18 34.90 -6.67
C ASN A 251 -7.10 34.54 -8.17
N ILE A 252 -6.55 35.43 -9.01
CA ILE A 252 -6.41 35.19 -10.46
C ILE A 252 -5.40 34.08 -10.75
N GLU A 253 -4.31 33.99 -9.99
CA GLU A 253 -3.37 32.85 -10.07
C GLU A 253 -4.06 31.52 -9.74
N TYR A 254 -4.91 31.50 -8.71
CA TYR A 254 -5.70 30.31 -8.32
C TYR A 254 -6.72 29.92 -9.41
N ASP A 255 -7.50 30.88 -9.90
CA ASP A 255 -8.52 30.65 -10.94
C ASP A 255 -7.88 30.23 -12.27
N LEU A 256 -6.70 30.76 -12.60
CA LEU A 256 -5.88 30.35 -13.74
C LEU A 256 -5.37 28.91 -13.58
N GLU A 257 -4.89 28.51 -12.40
CA GLU A 257 -4.44 27.13 -12.16
C GLU A 257 -5.60 26.14 -12.29
N ASP A 258 -6.77 26.45 -11.73
CA ASP A 258 -7.95 25.59 -11.88
C ASP A 258 -8.46 25.54 -13.32
N ALA A 259 -8.51 26.68 -14.04
CA ALA A 259 -8.89 26.70 -15.46
C ALA A 259 -7.94 25.84 -16.32
N GLN A 260 -6.62 25.91 -16.07
CA GLN A 260 -5.64 25.05 -16.74
C GLN A 260 -5.82 23.57 -16.39
N ARG A 261 -6.09 23.26 -15.12
CA ARG A 261 -6.36 21.90 -14.62
C ARG A 261 -7.64 21.33 -15.22
N GLN A 262 -8.71 22.12 -15.34
CA GLN A 262 -9.94 21.78 -16.03
C GLN A 262 -9.71 21.55 -17.52
N ARG A 263 -8.95 22.43 -18.19
CA ARG A 263 -8.62 22.28 -19.63
C ARG A 263 -7.89 20.98 -19.87
N LYS A 264 -6.87 20.68 -19.06
CA LYS A 264 -6.10 19.42 -19.17
C LYS A 264 -7.01 18.21 -19.02
N LYS A 265 -7.87 18.16 -17.99
CA LYS A 265 -8.85 17.07 -17.81
C LYS A 265 -9.79 16.91 -19.02
N ALA A 266 -10.30 18.01 -19.58
CA ALA A 266 -11.19 17.98 -20.75
C ALA A 266 -10.44 17.48 -22.00
N TYR A 267 -9.21 17.94 -22.22
CA TYR A 267 -8.35 17.52 -23.33
C TYR A 267 -7.93 16.04 -23.22
N ASP A 268 -7.50 15.59 -22.04
CA ASP A 268 -7.16 14.19 -21.77
C ASP A 268 -8.38 13.28 -21.99
N THR A 269 -9.59 13.74 -21.61
CA THR A 269 -10.85 13.04 -21.90
C THR A 269 -11.14 12.98 -23.40
N LEU A 270 -11.00 14.09 -24.12
CA LEU A 270 -11.23 14.18 -25.57
C LEU A 270 -10.28 13.26 -26.36
N ASN A 271 -8.99 13.31 -26.05
CA ASN A 271 -7.94 12.45 -26.62
C ASN A 271 -8.19 10.97 -26.27
N GLY A 272 -8.61 10.69 -25.03
CA GLY A 272 -9.06 9.37 -24.60
C GLY A 272 -10.27 8.87 -25.40
N THR A 273 -11.24 9.73 -25.69
CA THR A 273 -12.42 9.39 -26.52
C THR A 273 -12.02 9.10 -27.96
N GLN A 274 -11.19 9.94 -28.58
CA GLN A 274 -10.67 9.72 -29.94
C GLN A 274 -9.87 8.41 -30.06
N LYS A 275 -9.07 8.05 -29.05
CA LYS A 275 -8.33 6.78 -29.01
C LYS A 275 -9.18 5.56 -28.68
N GLY A 276 -10.42 5.75 -28.24
CA GLY A 276 -11.32 4.71 -27.76
C GLY A 276 -11.01 4.18 -26.35
N GLN A 277 -10.31 4.97 -25.54
CA GLN A 277 -9.83 4.63 -24.19
C GLN A 277 -10.63 5.29 -23.06
N SER A 278 -11.43 6.33 -23.34
CA SER A 278 -12.27 6.98 -22.32
C SER A 278 -13.41 6.06 -21.85
N ASP A 279 -13.84 6.22 -20.60
CA ASP A 279 -14.85 5.34 -20.02
C ASP A 279 -16.23 5.55 -20.65
N GLN A 280 -16.55 6.77 -21.10
CA GLN A 280 -17.74 7.04 -21.91
C GLN A 280 -17.69 6.31 -23.26
N PHE A 281 -16.55 6.32 -23.95
CA PHE A 281 -16.39 5.54 -25.18
C PHE A 281 -16.56 4.03 -24.92
N LYS A 282 -15.98 3.49 -23.82
CA LYS A 282 -16.16 2.08 -23.44
C LYS A 282 -17.63 1.74 -23.15
N GLN A 283 -18.37 2.64 -22.50
CA GLN A 283 -19.80 2.45 -22.25
C GLN A 283 -20.60 2.42 -23.55
N LEU A 284 -20.37 3.37 -24.47
CA LEU A 284 -21.01 3.40 -25.79
C LEU A 284 -20.62 2.18 -26.65
N SER A 285 -19.35 1.73 -26.60
CA SER A 285 -18.92 0.53 -27.32
C SER A 285 -19.49 -0.76 -26.74
N ALA A 286 -19.67 -0.86 -25.42
CA ALA A 286 -20.35 -1.97 -24.78
C ALA A 286 -21.88 -1.99 -25.05
N GLN A 287 -22.51 -0.82 -25.16
CA GLN A 287 -23.90 -0.70 -25.61
C GLN A 287 -24.04 -1.15 -27.08
N LEU A 288 -23.16 -0.67 -27.96
CA LEU A 288 -23.17 -1.09 -29.37
C LEU A 288 -22.87 -2.59 -29.49
N ALA A 289 -21.89 -3.14 -28.77
CA ALA A 289 -21.58 -4.58 -28.78
C ALA A 289 -22.80 -5.45 -28.42
N LYS A 290 -23.60 -5.03 -27.42
CA LYS A 290 -24.87 -5.70 -27.09
C LYS A 290 -25.93 -5.57 -28.18
N LEU A 291 -25.96 -4.47 -28.93
CA LEU A 291 -26.83 -4.36 -30.10
C LEU A 291 -26.35 -5.29 -31.22
N LEU A 292 -25.03 -5.38 -31.46
CA LEU A 292 -24.43 -6.28 -32.46
C LEU A 292 -24.67 -7.77 -32.12
N GLU A 293 -24.58 -8.15 -30.84
CA GLU A 293 -24.88 -9.52 -30.37
C GLU A 293 -26.31 -9.97 -30.70
N ASN A 294 -27.26 -9.04 -30.77
CA ASN A 294 -28.66 -9.30 -31.13
C ASN A 294 -28.95 -9.16 -32.64
N GLN A 295 -27.96 -8.85 -33.48
CA GLN A 295 -28.12 -8.73 -34.94
C GLN A 295 -27.82 -10.07 -35.62
N SER A 296 -28.45 -10.31 -36.77
CA SER A 296 -28.10 -11.48 -37.59
C SER A 296 -26.72 -11.31 -38.26
N ILE A 297 -26.02 -12.42 -38.54
CA ILE A 297 -24.70 -12.40 -39.20
C ILE A 297 -24.73 -11.62 -40.52
N LYS A 298 -25.83 -11.71 -41.30
CA LYS A 298 -26.03 -10.95 -42.55
C LYS A 298 -26.20 -9.44 -42.34
N GLN A 299 -26.67 -9.02 -41.17
CA GLN A 299 -26.70 -7.59 -40.81
C GLN A 299 -25.31 -7.14 -40.35
N LEU A 300 -24.62 -7.94 -39.55
CA LEU A 300 -23.23 -7.66 -39.15
C LEU A 300 -22.29 -7.52 -40.36
N GLU A 301 -22.42 -8.38 -41.36
CA GLU A 301 -21.68 -8.30 -42.63
C GLU A 301 -21.95 -6.99 -43.38
N ARG A 302 -23.19 -6.49 -43.36
CA ARG A 302 -23.50 -5.16 -43.93
C ARG A 302 -22.91 -4.01 -43.11
N LEU A 303 -22.66 -4.21 -41.81
CA LEU A 303 -22.04 -3.22 -40.95
C LEU A 303 -20.51 -3.20 -41.12
N THR A 304 -19.84 -4.37 -41.24
CA THR A 304 -18.39 -4.41 -41.51
C THR A 304 -18.01 -4.02 -42.94
N LEU A 305 -18.98 -4.01 -43.87
CA LEU A 305 -18.81 -3.42 -45.20
C LEU A 305 -18.98 -1.90 -45.25
N GLN A 306 -19.40 -1.25 -44.16
CA GLN A 306 -19.50 0.22 -44.05
C GLN A 306 -18.25 0.88 -43.46
N THR A 307 -17.39 0.07 -42.83
CA THR A 307 -16.09 0.44 -42.26
C THR A 307 -14.99 0.35 -43.32
N GLU A 308 -13.91 1.11 -43.14
CA GLU A 308 -12.73 1.11 -44.02
C GLU A 308 -11.72 0.02 -43.63
N SER A 309 -11.77 -0.43 -42.37
CA SER A 309 -10.95 -1.54 -41.87
C SER A 309 -11.33 -2.88 -42.52
N LYS A 310 -10.41 -3.85 -42.41
CA LYS A 310 -10.65 -5.27 -42.75
C LYS A 310 -10.45 -6.20 -41.55
N GLU A 311 -10.17 -5.62 -40.38
CA GLU A 311 -9.93 -6.40 -39.15
C GLU A 311 -11.25 -6.96 -38.60
N ASP A 312 -12.32 -6.18 -38.72
CA ASP A 312 -13.70 -6.55 -38.39
C ASP A 312 -14.27 -7.61 -39.33
N ASP A 313 -13.98 -7.57 -40.63
CA ASP A 313 -14.29 -8.67 -41.57
C ASP A 313 -13.65 -10.01 -41.16
N PHE A 314 -12.41 -9.98 -40.66
CA PHE A 314 -11.74 -11.19 -40.13
C PHE A 314 -12.38 -11.63 -38.81
N LEU A 315 -12.68 -10.70 -37.92
CA LEU A 315 -13.37 -10.96 -36.65
C LEU A 315 -14.78 -11.52 -36.86
N LEU A 316 -15.52 -11.06 -37.88
CA LEU A 316 -16.86 -11.53 -38.22
C LEU A 316 -16.85 -13.01 -38.63
N LYS A 317 -15.86 -13.45 -39.41
CA LYS A 317 -15.69 -14.87 -39.81
C LYS A 317 -15.46 -15.80 -38.63
N ARG A 318 -14.89 -15.29 -37.54
CA ARG A 318 -14.62 -16.06 -36.31
C ARG A 318 -15.88 -16.33 -35.47
N ILE A 319 -16.91 -15.48 -35.58
CA ILE A 319 -18.17 -15.62 -34.82
C ILE A 319 -18.91 -16.94 -35.11
N PRO A 320 -19.19 -17.35 -36.37
CA PRO A 320 -19.84 -18.63 -36.65
C PRO A 320 -18.99 -19.83 -36.22
N GLU A 321 -17.67 -19.80 -36.37
CA GLU A 321 -16.78 -20.87 -35.89
C GLU A 321 -16.93 -21.12 -34.38
N ILE A 322 -17.00 -20.06 -33.59
CA ILE A 322 -17.21 -20.13 -32.14
C ILE A 322 -18.63 -20.64 -31.84
N GLY A 323 -19.64 -20.18 -32.59
CA GLY A 323 -21.01 -20.67 -32.47
C GLY A 323 -21.12 -22.19 -32.69
N ASP A 324 -20.47 -22.70 -33.74
CA ASP A 324 -20.43 -24.14 -34.03
C ASP A 324 -19.69 -24.92 -32.94
N GLN A 325 -18.60 -24.38 -32.38
CA GLN A 325 -17.88 -25.00 -31.25
C GLN A 325 -18.74 -25.04 -29.97
N ILE A 326 -19.46 -23.96 -29.66
CA ILE A 326 -20.42 -23.92 -28.54
C ILE A 326 -21.51 -24.98 -28.74
N ASN A 327 -22.13 -25.03 -29.93
CA ASN A 327 -23.17 -26.02 -30.24
C ASN A 327 -22.65 -27.45 -30.07
N GLN A 328 -21.47 -27.78 -30.60
CA GLN A 328 -20.84 -29.10 -30.45
C GLN A 328 -20.52 -29.46 -29.00
N LEU A 329 -20.23 -28.48 -28.13
CA LEU A 329 -20.02 -28.71 -26.71
C LEU A 329 -21.33 -28.85 -25.94
N GLU A 330 -22.34 -28.03 -26.25
CA GLU A 330 -23.68 -28.10 -25.65
C GLU A 330 -24.37 -29.44 -26.00
N GLU A 331 -24.22 -29.95 -27.22
CA GLU A 331 -24.67 -31.30 -27.61
C GLU A 331 -23.98 -32.43 -26.81
N ARG A 332 -22.74 -32.24 -26.35
CA ARG A 332 -22.02 -33.25 -25.54
C ARG A 332 -22.50 -33.30 -24.09
N ILE A 333 -23.07 -32.22 -23.55
CA ILE A 333 -23.58 -32.16 -22.17
C ILE A 333 -24.60 -33.28 -21.87
N PRO A 334 -25.69 -33.49 -22.63
CA PRO A 334 -26.66 -34.55 -22.34
C PRO A 334 -26.04 -35.96 -22.42
N HIS A 335 -25.06 -36.19 -23.28
CA HIS A 335 -24.34 -37.46 -23.34
C HIS A 335 -23.51 -37.71 -22.06
N VAL A 336 -22.77 -36.71 -21.59
CA VAL A 336 -22.01 -36.80 -20.32
C VAL A 336 -22.95 -36.94 -19.13
N GLN A 337 -24.05 -36.18 -19.08
CA GLN A 337 -25.05 -36.27 -18.01
C GLN A 337 -25.73 -37.65 -17.97
N LYS A 338 -25.98 -38.27 -19.13
CA LYS A 338 -26.48 -39.65 -19.21
C LYS A 338 -25.45 -40.66 -18.67
N SER A 339 -24.15 -40.45 -18.91
CA SER A 339 -23.07 -41.25 -18.33
C SER A 339 -23.05 -41.13 -16.80
N ILE A 340 -23.03 -39.90 -16.27
CA ILE A 340 -23.10 -39.60 -14.83
C ILE A 340 -24.29 -40.31 -14.19
N ASN A 341 -25.50 -40.08 -14.70
CA ASN A 341 -26.73 -40.67 -14.16
C ASN A 341 -26.70 -42.22 -14.17
N ASN A 342 -26.02 -42.84 -15.12
CA ASN A 342 -25.84 -44.30 -15.16
C ASN A 342 -24.80 -44.77 -14.13
N GLN A 343 -23.64 -44.10 -14.05
CA GLN A 343 -22.57 -44.40 -13.10
C GLN A 343 -23.03 -44.21 -11.65
N GLU A 344 -23.84 -43.19 -11.36
CA GLU A 344 -24.47 -42.98 -10.04
C GLU A 344 -25.41 -44.12 -9.67
N LYS A 345 -26.30 -44.54 -10.58
CA LYS A 345 -27.21 -45.69 -10.33
C LYS A 345 -26.43 -46.95 -10.01
N ILE A 346 -25.32 -47.20 -10.70
CA ILE A 346 -24.44 -48.34 -10.43
C ILE A 346 -23.77 -48.16 -9.06
N TYR A 347 -23.17 -47.00 -8.79
CA TYR A 347 -22.50 -46.71 -7.50
C TYR A 347 -23.45 -46.86 -6.29
N ILE A 348 -24.69 -46.36 -6.41
CA ILE A 348 -25.74 -46.50 -5.41
C ILE A 348 -26.06 -47.98 -5.16
N ARG A 349 -26.23 -48.81 -6.22
CA ARG A 349 -26.44 -50.25 -6.08
C ARG A 349 -25.28 -50.94 -5.35
N PHE A 350 -24.04 -50.65 -5.72
CA PHE A 350 -22.86 -51.23 -5.05
C PHE A 350 -22.80 -50.84 -3.57
N ASN A 351 -23.10 -49.59 -3.21
CA ASN A 351 -23.19 -49.14 -1.82
C ASN A 351 -24.36 -49.78 -1.05
N GLN A 352 -25.52 -49.96 -1.69
CA GLN A 352 -26.66 -50.69 -1.13
C GLN A 352 -26.30 -52.16 -0.87
N THR A 353 -25.63 -52.83 -1.81
CA THR A 353 -25.09 -54.19 -1.65
C THR A 353 -24.13 -54.26 -0.47
N LEU A 354 -23.18 -53.33 -0.34
CA LEU A 354 -22.26 -53.27 0.81
C LEU A 354 -23.00 -53.09 2.13
N LYS A 355 -24.02 -52.22 2.17
CA LYS A 355 -24.85 -52.00 3.36
C LYS A 355 -25.60 -53.26 3.76
N LEU A 356 -26.29 -53.92 2.82
CA LEU A 356 -27.03 -55.16 3.04
C LEU A 356 -26.10 -56.33 3.41
N PHE A 357 -24.91 -56.44 2.79
CA PHE A 357 -23.89 -57.43 3.10
C PHE A 357 -23.42 -57.30 4.56
N ARG A 358 -23.20 -56.07 5.04
CA ARG A 358 -22.86 -55.80 6.44
C ARG A 358 -24.03 -56.08 7.38
N GLN A 359 -25.25 -55.62 7.04
CA GLN A 359 -26.45 -55.80 7.86
C GLN A 359 -26.82 -57.28 8.08
N ASN A 360 -26.64 -58.14 7.07
CA ASN A 360 -26.97 -59.57 7.17
C ASN A 360 -25.87 -60.43 7.84
N ASN A 361 -24.89 -59.80 8.50
CA ASN A 361 -23.74 -60.45 9.14
C ASN A 361 -22.98 -61.41 8.20
N VAL A 362 -23.00 -61.14 6.88
CA VAL A 362 -22.27 -61.86 5.84
C VAL A 362 -20.74 -61.82 6.08
N PRO A 363 -20.11 -60.70 6.55
CA PRO A 363 -18.66 -60.68 6.83
C PRO A 363 -18.21 -61.49 8.05
N SER A 364 -19.12 -62.18 8.76
CA SER A 364 -18.83 -62.95 9.97
C SER A 364 -17.80 -64.07 9.76
N SER A 365 -16.79 -64.15 10.63
CA SER A 365 -15.69 -65.12 10.57
C SER A 365 -16.07 -66.57 10.83
N PHE A 366 -17.30 -66.81 11.30
CA PHE A 366 -17.87 -68.14 11.56
C PHE A 366 -18.34 -68.89 10.30
N TYR A 367 -18.29 -68.23 9.13
CA TYR A 367 -18.82 -68.78 7.88
C TYR A 367 -17.81 -68.69 6.73
N GLU A 368 -17.91 -69.66 5.83
CA GLU A 368 -17.20 -69.66 4.55
C GLU A 368 -18.21 -69.76 3.40
N TYR A 369 -17.92 -69.09 2.28
CA TYR A 369 -18.79 -69.07 1.12
C TYR A 369 -18.26 -70.02 0.05
N ASN A 370 -19.07 -70.99 -0.37
CA ASN A 370 -18.73 -71.92 -1.45
C ASN A 370 -18.98 -71.26 -2.81
N ILE A 371 -18.14 -70.27 -3.12
CA ILE A 371 -18.23 -69.40 -4.30
C ILE A 371 -16.87 -69.36 -4.98
N SER A 372 -16.85 -69.58 -6.29
CA SER A 372 -15.65 -69.44 -7.11
C SER A 372 -15.37 -67.97 -7.40
N SER A 373 -14.10 -67.62 -7.63
CA SER A 373 -13.71 -66.26 -8.00
C SER A 373 -14.42 -65.76 -9.27
N TYR A 374 -14.70 -66.67 -10.21
CA TYR A 374 -15.46 -66.43 -11.44
C TYR A 374 -16.94 -66.11 -11.18
N THR A 375 -17.65 -66.94 -10.40
CA THR A 375 -19.08 -66.71 -10.09
C THR A 375 -19.31 -65.44 -9.28
N LEU A 376 -18.37 -65.04 -8.41
CA LEU A 376 -18.44 -63.73 -7.76
C LEU A 376 -18.24 -62.57 -8.76
N ASN A 377 -17.31 -62.69 -9.71
CA ASN A 377 -17.10 -61.66 -10.72
C ASN A 377 -18.33 -61.51 -11.63
N ASP A 378 -18.98 -62.62 -12.00
CA ASP A 378 -20.23 -62.64 -12.75
C ASP A 378 -21.37 -61.94 -12.00
N LEU A 379 -21.55 -62.23 -10.70
CA LEU A 379 -22.53 -61.51 -9.86
C LEU A 379 -22.26 -59.98 -9.78
N LEU A 380 -21.00 -59.56 -9.75
CA LEU A 380 -20.62 -58.14 -9.76
C LEU A 380 -20.90 -57.48 -11.11
N GLU A 381 -20.61 -58.15 -12.23
CA GLU A 381 -20.90 -57.64 -13.57
C GLU A 381 -22.42 -57.62 -13.86
N ASN A 382 -23.18 -58.55 -13.29
CA ASN A 382 -24.65 -58.55 -13.30
C ASN A 382 -25.25 -57.38 -12.49
N LEU A 383 -24.69 -57.04 -11.32
CA LEU A 383 -25.08 -55.86 -10.52
C LEU A 383 -24.85 -54.55 -11.30
N LYS A 384 -23.75 -54.50 -12.06
CA LYS A 384 -23.32 -53.37 -12.89
C LYS A 384 -24.17 -53.20 -14.16
N ASN A 385 -24.34 -54.25 -14.95
CA ASN A 385 -24.91 -54.17 -16.31
C ASN A 385 -26.39 -54.58 -16.38
N HIS A 386 -26.80 -55.61 -15.65
CA HIS A 386 -28.08 -56.32 -15.89
C HIS A 386 -29.21 -55.97 -14.91
N GLY A 387 -29.03 -54.91 -14.10
CA GLY A 387 -30.08 -54.45 -13.19
C GLY A 387 -30.37 -55.40 -12.03
N TYR A 388 -29.43 -56.30 -11.71
CA TYR A 388 -29.54 -57.18 -10.55
C TYR A 388 -29.78 -56.33 -9.29
N SER A 389 -30.75 -56.70 -8.47
CA SER A 389 -31.04 -55.94 -7.26
C SER A 389 -30.02 -56.28 -6.16
N PRO A 390 -29.57 -55.29 -5.36
CA PRO A 390 -28.66 -55.51 -4.23
C PRO A 390 -29.08 -56.67 -3.32
N GLU A 391 -30.39 -56.81 -3.08
CA GLU A 391 -31.00 -57.84 -2.26
C GLU A 391 -30.79 -59.23 -2.86
N LYS A 392 -31.04 -59.41 -4.17
CA LYS A 392 -30.83 -60.69 -4.86
C LYS A 392 -29.36 -61.12 -4.81
N MET A 393 -28.43 -60.18 -4.98
CA MET A 393 -27.01 -60.49 -4.85
C MET A 393 -26.65 -60.96 -3.44
N VAL A 394 -27.11 -60.26 -2.39
CA VAL A 394 -26.85 -60.67 -1.01
C VAL A 394 -27.53 -61.99 -0.65
N MET A 395 -28.73 -62.26 -1.18
CA MET A 395 -29.41 -63.56 -1.01
C MET A 395 -28.67 -64.71 -1.70
N GLU A 396 -28.13 -64.53 -2.91
CA GLU A 396 -27.26 -65.52 -3.57
C GLU A 396 -25.98 -65.81 -2.76
N LEU A 397 -25.37 -64.77 -2.17
CA LEU A 397 -24.24 -64.95 -1.27
C LEU A 397 -24.64 -65.72 -0.01
N LEU A 398 -25.79 -65.41 0.59
CA LEU A 398 -26.32 -66.10 1.77
C LEU A 398 -26.71 -67.57 1.48
N ALA A 399 -27.27 -67.87 0.31
CA ALA A 399 -27.62 -69.24 -0.09
C ALA A 399 -26.40 -70.16 -0.23
N ARG A 400 -25.22 -69.58 -0.47
CA ARG A 400 -23.94 -70.31 -0.64
C ARG A 400 -23.05 -70.24 0.62
N ARG A 401 -23.63 -69.82 1.75
CA ARG A 401 -23.00 -69.73 3.08
C ARG A 401 -22.93 -71.11 3.72
N VAL A 402 -21.74 -71.53 4.12
CA VAL A 402 -21.50 -72.79 4.85
C VAL A 402 -20.94 -72.46 6.23
N LEU A 403 -21.38 -73.19 7.25
CA LEU A 403 -20.81 -73.12 8.60
C LEU A 403 -19.35 -73.60 8.55
N ARG A 404 -18.44 -72.83 9.14
CA ARG A 404 -17.03 -73.20 9.18
C ARG A 404 -16.82 -74.28 10.24
N ASN A 405 -16.72 -75.54 9.80
CA ASN A 405 -16.44 -76.67 10.68
C ASN A 405 -15.05 -76.54 11.32
N ASN A 406 -15.01 -76.04 12.56
CA ASN A 406 -13.83 -76.09 13.41
C ASN A 406 -13.66 -77.50 14.01
N THR A 407 -13.38 -78.49 13.17
CA THR A 407 -12.90 -79.80 13.62
C THR A 407 -11.41 -79.72 13.94
N THR A 408 -11.09 -79.12 15.09
CA THR A 408 -9.80 -79.31 15.77
C THR A 408 -10.06 -79.83 17.17
N SER A 409 -9.63 -81.06 17.40
CA SER A 409 -9.83 -81.83 18.63
C SER A 409 -9.28 -81.11 19.87
N SER A 410 -10.12 -81.00 20.90
CA SER A 410 -9.67 -80.69 22.25
C SER A 410 -8.91 -81.89 22.83
N ASN A 411 -7.63 -81.72 23.16
CA ASN A 411 -6.98 -82.61 24.13
C ASN A 411 -5.85 -81.90 24.90
N THR A 412 -5.56 -82.42 26.09
CA THR A 412 -4.58 -81.98 27.10
C THR A 412 -4.88 -80.71 27.92
N LYS A 413 -4.90 -80.96 29.23
CA LYS A 413 -5.22 -80.10 30.36
C LYS A 413 -4.07 -79.15 30.75
N SER A 414 -4.43 -78.14 31.54
CA SER A 414 -3.67 -77.55 32.67
C SER A 414 -2.26 -76.99 32.44
N GLY A 415 -2.10 -75.69 32.73
CA GLY A 415 -0.82 -75.05 33.01
C GLY A 415 -1.00 -73.56 33.30
N TRP A 416 -0.82 -73.14 34.56
CA TRP A 416 -0.77 -71.73 34.91
C TRP A 416 0.56 -71.13 34.46
N SER A 417 0.53 -69.95 33.83
CA SER A 417 1.65 -69.01 33.86
C SER A 417 1.17 -67.57 33.71
N VAL A 418 1.93 -66.67 34.33
CA VAL A 418 1.66 -65.24 34.55
C VAL A 418 2.78 -64.44 33.87
N LEU A 419 2.53 -63.16 33.55
CA LEU A 419 3.44 -62.22 32.83
C LEU A 419 3.57 -62.49 31.32
N SER A 420 3.81 -61.51 30.44
CA SER A 420 3.88 -60.04 30.60
C SER A 420 3.64 -59.34 29.25
N SER A 421 3.31 -58.05 29.30
CA SER A 421 3.39 -57.14 28.16
C SER A 421 4.82 -56.98 27.63
N LEU A 422 5.03 -57.02 26.30
CA LEU A 422 5.99 -56.15 25.57
C LEU A 422 5.95 -56.33 24.03
N SER A 423 5.77 -55.21 23.34
CA SER A 423 6.41 -54.77 22.08
C SER A 423 6.81 -55.74 20.93
N SER A 424 6.30 -55.42 19.72
CA SER A 424 7.07 -55.27 18.46
C SER A 424 7.63 -56.54 17.76
N SER A 425 8.04 -56.56 16.48
CA SER A 425 8.30 -55.49 15.50
C SER A 425 8.28 -55.98 14.02
N SER A 426 8.28 -55.01 13.08
CA SER A 426 8.89 -55.11 11.73
C SER A 426 8.10 -55.87 10.60
N ASN A 427 8.24 -55.56 9.30
CA ASN A 427 9.15 -54.62 8.63
C ASN A 427 8.70 -54.18 7.21
N ARG A 428 8.89 -52.88 6.88
CA ARG A 428 9.42 -52.29 5.59
C ARG A 428 8.71 -52.58 4.24
N SER A 429 8.78 -51.72 3.20
CA SER A 429 9.34 -50.36 2.95
C SER A 429 8.66 -49.82 1.65
N ARG A 430 8.90 -48.65 1.02
CA ARG A 430 10.01 -47.65 0.89
C ARG A 430 9.37 -46.23 0.74
N ARG A 431 10.01 -45.08 0.44
CA ARG A 431 11.39 -44.67 0.07
C ARG A 431 11.53 -43.13 0.31
N SER A 432 12.65 -42.66 0.88
CA SER A 432 13.50 -41.50 0.47
C SER A 432 12.92 -40.13 0.07
N SER A 433 13.55 -38.97 0.29
CA SER A 433 14.75 -38.45 0.99
C SER A 433 14.75 -36.92 0.70
N SER A 434 15.23 -35.95 1.46
CA SER A 434 16.50 -35.70 2.20
C SER A 434 16.33 -34.29 2.87
N SER A 435 17.25 -33.61 3.57
CA SER A 435 18.44 -33.91 4.38
C SER A 435 18.68 -32.70 5.32
N ARG A 436 19.46 -32.85 6.40
CA ARG A 436 19.87 -31.74 7.29
C ARG A 436 21.29 -31.25 6.96
N SER A 437 21.59 -29.98 7.19
CA SER A 437 22.73 -29.55 8.03
C SER A 437 22.75 -28.04 8.29
N SER A 438 23.42 -27.66 9.38
CA SER A 438 23.66 -26.30 9.83
C SER A 438 25.15 -25.97 9.74
N SER A 439 25.53 -24.78 9.30
CA SER A 439 26.84 -24.19 9.62
C SER A 439 26.84 -22.67 9.51
N SER A 440 27.78 -22.06 10.21
CA SER A 440 27.96 -20.62 10.41
C SER A 440 28.67 -19.90 9.25
N ALA A 441 28.37 -18.62 9.05
CA ALA A 441 29.28 -17.67 8.42
C ALA A 441 29.22 -16.31 9.15
N ARG A 442 30.40 -15.71 9.39
CA ARG A 442 30.53 -14.32 9.85
C ARG A 442 30.73 -13.42 8.64
N TYR A 443 30.08 -12.25 8.61
CA TYR A 443 30.60 -11.11 7.85
C TYR A 443 30.46 -9.82 8.65
N SER A 444 31.60 -9.15 8.80
CA SER A 444 31.73 -7.80 9.32
C SER A 444 31.50 -6.78 8.22
N SER A 445 30.86 -5.65 8.54
CA SER A 445 31.10 -4.41 7.81
C SER A 445 31.17 -3.24 8.79
N SER A 446 32.13 -2.36 8.54
CA SER A 446 32.51 -1.23 9.38
C SER A 446 31.82 0.06 8.91
N SER A 447 31.36 0.88 9.85
CA SER A 447 31.05 2.29 9.61
C SER A 447 32.01 3.17 10.42
N SER A 448 33.08 3.61 9.76
CA SER A 448 34.02 4.60 10.29
C SER A 448 33.54 6.01 9.96
N SER A 449 33.20 6.80 10.99
CA SER A 449 32.90 8.23 10.84
C SER A 449 34.20 9.03 10.71
N SER A 450 34.46 9.58 9.53
CA SER A 450 35.56 10.50 9.25
C SER A 450 35.09 11.95 9.36
N SER A 451 35.79 12.75 10.17
CA SER A 451 35.56 14.20 10.29
C SER A 451 36.90 14.94 10.19
N ASN A 452 37.18 15.49 9.00
CA ASN A 452 38.21 16.51 8.79
C ASN A 452 37.50 17.79 8.30
N GLY A 453 37.85 18.95 8.85
CA GLY A 453 37.29 20.24 8.46
C GLY A 453 38.12 21.38 9.05
N TYR A 454 38.70 22.22 8.19
CA TYR A 454 39.82 23.10 8.50
C TYR A 454 39.45 24.45 9.16
N SER A 455 40.47 25.04 9.79
CA SER A 455 40.50 26.38 10.38
C SER A 455 40.28 27.52 9.38
N SER A 456 39.83 28.68 9.86
CA SER A 456 40.13 29.97 9.26
C SER A 456 40.27 31.06 10.34
N SER A 457 41.01 32.12 10.04
CA SER A 457 41.59 33.04 11.03
C SER A 457 41.36 34.52 10.69
N SER A 458 40.95 35.31 11.68
CA SER A 458 41.13 36.77 11.78
C SER A 458 40.95 37.14 13.26
N SER A 459 41.86 37.82 13.97
CA SER A 459 42.61 39.06 13.70
C SER A 459 41.73 40.31 13.64
N SER A 460 41.42 40.84 14.83
CA SER A 460 41.24 42.27 15.08
C SER A 460 41.52 42.53 16.56
N GLY A 461 42.42 43.47 16.87
CA GLY A 461 42.80 43.79 18.26
C GLY A 461 41.92 44.87 18.89
N GLY A 462 41.87 44.91 20.23
CA GLY A 462 41.29 46.03 20.97
C GLY A 462 41.12 45.78 22.47
N GLY A 463 41.72 46.62 23.31
CA GLY A 463 41.22 46.90 24.67
C GLY A 463 41.31 45.78 25.71
N GLY A 464 42.51 45.28 26.03
CA GLY A 464 42.67 44.31 27.12
C GLY A 464 42.38 44.89 28.51
N TYR A 465 41.27 44.48 29.13
CA TYR A 465 41.07 44.62 30.57
C TYR A 465 41.92 43.58 31.31
N ARG A 466 43.08 44.01 31.83
CA ARG A 466 43.93 43.19 32.70
C ARG A 466 43.24 42.97 34.06
N THR A 467 42.53 41.86 34.19
CA THR A 467 42.32 41.20 35.48
C THR A 467 43.49 40.25 35.72
N THR A 468 44.11 40.30 36.91
CA THR A 468 45.27 39.50 37.30
C THR A 468 45.01 38.00 37.24
N ASP A 469 46.08 37.19 37.14
CA ASP A 469 46.00 35.73 37.21
C ASP A 469 45.18 35.25 38.39
N SER A 470 44.30 34.28 38.13
CA SER A 470 43.49 33.59 39.13
C SER A 470 43.78 32.08 39.04
N PHE A 471 44.56 31.59 40.01
CA PHE A 471 45.10 30.22 40.17
C PHE A 471 46.30 29.85 39.29
#